data_AF-A0A1V5M488-F1
#
_entry.id   AF-A0A1V5M488-F1
#
_cell.length_a   1.000
_cell.length_b   1.000
_cell.length_c   1.000
_cell.angle_alpha   90.00
_cell.angle_beta   90.00
_cell.angle_gamma   90.00
#
_symmetry.space_group_name_H-M   'P 1'
#
loop_
_entity.id
_entity.type
_entity.pdbx_description
1 polymer ?
#
loop_
_entity_poly.entity_id
_entity_poly.type
_entity_poly.pdbx_seq_one_letter_code
_entity_poly.pdbx_strand_id
1 'polypeptide(L)'
;MPYHLVQQTVDVYLVGGIVEIYHDGQHVARHPHQPANYGYATRDEHMPPHHRYVKGWSPEYFIGKGSLLGAQTAEVMRQILRRYKHPEQAYKSCLGVLNLAKQYPPERVEAAAARAVHFRTPTYQALKAILLQGLDLQPLDGVPAPDQGRLPLLHEHVRGAAYYQ
;
A
#
# COMPACT_ATOMS: atom_id res chain seq x y z
N MET A 1 -13.74 -7.56 -21.02
CA MET A 1 -14.91 -8.48 -21.13
C MET A 1 -16.06 -7.94 -20.29
N PRO A 2 -17.30 -7.93 -20.81
CA PRO A 2 -18.49 -7.61 -20.02
C PRO A 2 -18.68 -8.57 -18.84
N TYR A 3 -18.90 -8.02 -17.65
CA TYR A 3 -18.98 -8.82 -16.42
C TYR A 3 -20.14 -9.83 -16.37
N HIS A 4 -21.18 -9.64 -17.17
CA HIS A 4 -22.34 -10.53 -17.22
C HIS A 4 -22.05 -11.83 -17.98
N LEU A 5 -20.94 -11.89 -18.74
CA LEU A 5 -20.51 -13.09 -19.49
C LEU A 5 -19.41 -13.88 -18.76
N VAL A 6 -19.21 -13.64 -17.47
CA VAL A 6 -18.27 -14.42 -16.67
C VAL A 6 -18.74 -15.88 -16.65
N GLN A 7 -17.85 -16.82 -17.04
CA GLN A 7 -18.12 -18.26 -17.21
C GLN A 7 -19.01 -18.64 -18.41
N GLN A 8 -19.27 -17.73 -19.35
CA GLN A 8 -20.00 -18.04 -20.59
C GLN A 8 -19.02 -18.23 -21.76
N THR A 9 -19.37 -19.14 -22.68
CA THR A 9 -18.61 -19.35 -23.92
C THR A 9 -18.92 -18.21 -24.88
N VAL A 10 -17.88 -17.57 -25.41
CA VAL A 10 -18.00 -16.45 -26.37
C VAL A 10 -17.21 -16.75 -27.62
N ASP A 11 -17.71 -16.32 -28.76
CA ASP A 11 -16.97 -16.34 -30.02
C ASP A 11 -16.14 -15.06 -30.14
N VAL A 12 -14.86 -15.20 -30.47
CA VAL A 12 -13.93 -14.08 -30.59
C VAL A 12 -13.35 -14.03 -31.99
N TYR A 13 -13.56 -12.91 -32.68
CA TYR A 13 -13.04 -12.66 -34.02
C TYR A 13 -11.98 -11.57 -33.97
N LEU A 14 -10.89 -11.75 -34.70
CA LEU A 14 -9.87 -10.71 -34.90
C LEU A 14 -9.94 -10.22 -36.34
N VAL A 15 -10.42 -8.99 -36.53
CA VAL A 15 -10.57 -8.38 -37.86
C VAL A 15 -9.89 -7.02 -37.87
N GLY A 16 -8.92 -6.82 -38.76
CA GLY A 16 -8.29 -5.51 -38.99
C GLY A 16 -7.63 -4.88 -37.76
N GLY A 17 -7.15 -5.69 -36.79
CA GLY A 17 -6.60 -5.18 -35.54
C GLY A 17 -7.65 -4.78 -34.51
N ILE A 18 -8.87 -5.31 -34.62
CA ILE A 18 -9.95 -5.16 -33.63
C ILE A 18 -10.38 -6.57 -33.20
N VAL A 19 -10.45 -6.79 -31.90
CA VAL A 19 -11.07 -7.96 -31.28
C VAL A 19 -12.56 -7.70 -31.14
N GLU A 20 -13.37 -8.49 -31.83
CA GLU A 20 -14.83 -8.51 -31.72
C GLU A 20 -15.27 -9.76 -30.96
N ILE A 21 -16.31 -9.60 -30.15
CA ILE A 21 -16.76 -10.62 -29.20
C ILE A 21 -18.25 -10.79 -29.35
N TYR A 22 -18.66 -12.02 -29.56
CA TYR A 22 -20.04 -12.43 -29.78
C TYR A 22 -20.46 -13.45 -28.71
N HIS A 23 -21.73 -13.39 -28.33
CA HIS A 23 -22.37 -14.37 -27.48
C HIS A 23 -23.72 -14.72 -28.11
N ASP A 24 -23.99 -16.00 -28.35
CA ASP A 24 -25.19 -16.50 -29.04
C ASP A 24 -25.50 -15.77 -30.37
N GLY A 25 -24.46 -15.51 -31.17
CA GLY A 25 -24.58 -14.81 -32.46
C GLY A 25 -24.84 -13.30 -32.36
N GLN A 26 -24.91 -12.72 -31.17
CA GLN A 26 -25.06 -11.28 -30.95
C GLN A 26 -23.72 -10.62 -30.66
N HIS A 27 -23.45 -9.47 -31.28
CA HIS A 27 -22.24 -8.70 -31.03
C HIS A 27 -22.30 -8.03 -29.65
N VAL A 28 -21.36 -8.37 -28.77
CA VAL A 28 -21.34 -7.90 -27.38
C VAL A 28 -20.29 -6.82 -27.16
N ALA A 29 -19.10 -6.95 -27.76
CA ALA A 29 -18.00 -6.05 -27.47
C ALA A 29 -16.99 -5.95 -28.62
N ARG A 30 -16.44 -4.75 -28.81
CA ARG A 30 -15.27 -4.50 -29.66
C ARG A 30 -14.14 -3.85 -28.88
N HIS A 31 -12.91 -4.28 -29.13
CA HIS A 31 -11.70 -3.77 -28.50
C HIS A 31 -10.59 -3.62 -29.55
N PRO A 32 -9.83 -2.50 -29.56
CA PRO A 32 -8.64 -2.43 -30.40
C PRO A 32 -7.61 -3.48 -29.93
N HIS A 33 -7.12 -4.29 -30.87
CA HIS A 33 -6.03 -5.24 -30.64
C HIS A 33 -4.70 -4.48 -30.68
N GLN A 34 -4.17 -4.11 -29.52
CA GLN A 34 -2.84 -3.52 -29.41
C GLN A 34 -1.80 -4.62 -29.08
N PRO A 35 -0.85 -4.92 -29.99
CA PRO A 35 0.14 -5.97 -29.77
C PRO A 35 1.32 -5.56 -28.87
N ALA A 36 1.48 -4.27 -28.55
CA ALA A 36 2.75 -3.74 -28.03
C ALA A 36 2.88 -3.68 -26.49
N ASN A 37 1.81 -3.92 -25.72
CA ASN A 37 1.90 -3.95 -24.27
C ASN A 37 0.96 -5.02 -23.75
N TYR A 38 1.50 -6.05 -23.08
CA TYR A 38 0.75 -7.10 -22.36
C TYR A 38 -0.04 -6.52 -21.17
N GLY A 39 -0.98 -5.61 -21.44
CA GLY A 39 -1.81 -4.92 -20.46
C GLY A 39 -3.28 -5.32 -20.58
N TYR A 40 -4.01 -5.25 -19.46
CA TYR A 40 -5.45 -5.45 -19.46
C TYR A 40 -6.17 -4.19 -19.96
N ALA A 41 -7.03 -4.33 -20.97
CA ALA A 41 -7.91 -3.27 -21.45
C ALA A 41 -9.38 -3.63 -21.21
N THR A 42 -10.02 -2.97 -20.24
CA THR A 42 -11.45 -3.14 -19.94
C THR A 42 -12.16 -1.81 -20.17
N ARG A 43 -13.22 -1.82 -20.98
CA ARG A 43 -14.11 -0.65 -21.16
C ARG A 43 -14.96 -0.47 -19.91
N ASP A 44 -15.21 0.77 -19.50
CA ASP A 44 -15.98 1.10 -18.28
C ASP A 44 -17.40 0.52 -18.28
N GLU A 45 -18.02 0.43 -19.45
CA GLU A 45 -19.35 -0.17 -19.67
C GLU A 45 -19.39 -1.67 -19.32
N HIS A 46 -18.23 -2.33 -19.32
CA HIS A 46 -18.10 -3.77 -19.09
C HIS A 46 -17.78 -4.11 -17.63
N MET A 47 -17.61 -3.08 -16.79
CA MET A 47 -17.16 -3.21 -15.42
C MET A 47 -18.32 -3.61 -14.47
N PRO A 48 -18.15 -4.60 -13.58
CA PRO A 48 -19.20 -4.97 -12.64
C PRO A 48 -19.55 -3.82 -11.68
N PRO A 49 -20.81 -3.73 -11.21
CA PRO A 49 -21.26 -2.66 -10.32
C PRO A 49 -20.47 -2.56 -9.01
N HIS A 50 -19.98 -3.68 -8.45
CA HIS A 50 -19.13 -3.66 -7.25
C HIS A 50 -17.75 -3.01 -7.50
N HIS A 51 -17.31 -2.94 -8.76
CA HIS A 51 -16.12 -2.22 -9.16
C HIS A 51 -16.39 -0.71 -9.36
N ARG A 52 -17.66 -0.25 -9.39
CA ARG A 52 -18.00 1.18 -9.34
C ARG A 52 -17.61 1.83 -8.01
N TYR A 53 -17.33 1.06 -6.95
CA TYR A 53 -16.78 1.60 -5.70
C TYR A 53 -15.36 2.18 -5.87
N VAL A 54 -14.66 1.83 -6.96
CA VAL A 54 -13.35 2.40 -7.32
C VAL A 54 -13.48 3.78 -7.99
N LYS A 55 -14.71 4.23 -8.31
CA LYS A 55 -15.02 5.44 -9.11
C LYS A 55 -14.70 6.79 -8.41
N GLY A 56 -13.90 6.78 -7.34
CA GLY A 56 -13.38 7.97 -6.69
C GLY A 56 -11.99 7.78 -6.08
N TRP A 57 -11.34 6.64 -6.37
CA TRP A 57 -9.99 6.38 -5.88
C TRP A 57 -8.98 6.94 -6.86
N SER A 58 -8.22 7.91 -6.39
CA SER A 58 -7.05 8.45 -7.07
C SER A 58 -5.86 8.45 -6.10
N PRO A 59 -4.63 8.55 -6.60
CA PRO A 59 -3.46 8.73 -5.75
C PRO A 59 -3.65 9.90 -4.76
N GLU A 60 -4.19 11.02 -5.24
CA GLU A 60 -4.45 12.24 -4.47
C GLU A 60 -5.49 11.99 -3.38
N TYR A 61 -6.54 11.21 -3.66
CA TYR A 61 -7.53 10.82 -2.65
C TYR A 61 -6.87 10.09 -1.47
N PHE A 62 -6.01 9.10 -1.74
CA PHE A 62 -5.32 8.36 -0.69
C PHE A 62 -4.33 9.25 0.07
N ILE A 63 -3.52 10.03 -0.64
CA ILE A 63 -2.55 10.96 -0.03
C ILE A 63 -3.26 12.00 0.84
N GLY A 64 -4.39 12.54 0.39
CA GLY A 64 -5.21 13.48 1.16
C GLY A 64 -5.75 12.86 2.43
N LYS A 65 -6.27 11.62 2.37
CA LYS A 65 -6.71 10.89 3.56
C LYS A 65 -5.55 10.56 4.51
N GLY A 66 -4.38 10.20 3.99
CA GLY A 66 -3.17 9.99 4.79
C GLY A 66 -2.72 11.27 5.50
N SER A 67 -2.83 12.43 4.84
CA SER A 67 -2.44 13.72 5.40
C SER A 67 -3.31 14.16 6.58
N LEU A 68 -4.56 13.69 6.65
CA LEU A 68 -5.43 13.90 7.81
C LEU A 68 -4.98 13.11 9.05
N LEU A 69 -4.25 12.00 8.85
CA LEU A 69 -3.68 11.20 9.93
C LEU A 69 -2.31 11.75 10.35
N GLY A 70 -1.52 12.19 9.37
CA GLY A 70 -0.26 12.88 9.59
C GLY A 70 0.66 12.90 8.35
N ALA A 71 1.76 13.64 8.46
CA ALA A 71 2.67 13.89 7.35
C ALA A 71 3.45 12.64 6.93
N GLN A 72 3.89 11.83 7.90
CA GLN A 72 4.61 10.57 7.66
C GLN A 72 3.68 9.53 7.06
N THR A 73 2.43 9.48 7.52
CA THR A 73 1.42 8.58 6.95
C THR A 73 1.16 8.90 5.48
N ALA A 74 1.04 10.18 5.12
CA ALA A 74 0.92 10.60 3.73
C ALA A 74 2.17 10.24 2.89
N GLU A 75 3.36 10.32 3.49
CA GLU A 75 4.60 9.96 2.82
C GLU A 75 4.70 8.46 2.54
N VAL A 76 4.32 7.61 3.50
CA VAL A 76 4.24 6.16 3.26
C VAL A 76 3.25 5.85 2.14
N MET A 77 2.08 6.50 2.09
CA MET A 77 1.14 6.30 1.00
C MET A 77 1.71 6.72 -0.36
N ARG A 78 2.44 7.84 -0.44
CA ARG A 78 3.15 8.24 -1.66
C ARG A 78 4.16 7.19 -2.11
N GLN A 79 4.94 6.65 -1.18
CA GLN A 79 5.96 5.63 -1.49
C GLN A 79 5.33 4.30 -1.93
N ILE A 80 4.23 3.88 -1.31
CA ILE A 80 3.46 2.71 -1.73
C ILE A 80 2.93 2.89 -3.16
N LEU A 81 2.35 4.05 -3.48
CA LEU A 81 1.81 4.35 -4.81
C LEU A 81 2.92 4.39 -5.88
N ARG A 82 4.06 5.01 -5.58
CA ARG A 82 5.21 5.13 -6.49
C ARG A 82 5.91 3.81 -6.78
N ARG A 83 5.76 2.80 -5.91
CA ARG A 83 6.40 1.48 -6.08
C ARG A 83 5.86 0.72 -7.30
N TYR A 84 4.63 0.99 -7.72
CA TYR A 84 4.00 0.33 -8.85
C TYR A 84 3.95 1.23 -10.07
N LYS A 85 4.16 0.67 -11.26
CA LYS A 85 4.01 1.38 -12.54
C LYS A 85 2.56 1.88 -12.74
N HIS A 86 1.60 1.15 -12.18
CA HIS A 86 0.18 1.46 -12.21
C HIS A 86 -0.32 1.65 -10.76
N PRO A 87 -0.72 2.88 -10.36
CA PRO A 87 -1.09 3.18 -8.98
C PRO A 87 -2.29 2.37 -8.49
N GLU A 88 -3.16 1.91 -9.40
CA GLU A 88 -4.32 1.07 -9.10
C GLU A 88 -3.94 -0.23 -8.38
N GLN A 89 -2.73 -0.74 -8.63
CA GLN A 89 -2.19 -1.93 -7.97
C GLN A 89 -1.89 -1.67 -6.49
N ALA A 90 -1.59 -0.42 -6.11
CA ALA A 90 -1.29 0.00 -4.75
C ALA A 90 -2.55 0.36 -3.93
N TYR A 91 -3.70 0.59 -4.56
CA TYR A 91 -4.90 1.10 -3.86
C TYR A 91 -5.36 0.18 -2.73
N LYS A 92 -5.27 -1.13 -2.88
CA LYS A 92 -5.57 -2.09 -1.80
C LYS A 92 -4.65 -1.90 -0.59
N SER A 93 -3.37 -1.65 -0.82
CA SER A 93 -2.41 -1.37 0.25
C SER A 93 -2.71 -0.05 0.95
N CYS A 94 -3.02 1.02 0.21
CA CYS A 94 -3.41 2.30 0.78
C CYS A 94 -4.71 2.19 1.60
N LEU A 95 -5.69 1.43 1.12
CA LEU A 95 -6.91 1.13 1.88
C LEU A 95 -6.61 0.36 3.18
N GLY A 96 -5.66 -0.58 3.14
CA GLY A 96 -5.16 -1.27 4.32
C GLY A 96 -4.64 -0.31 5.38
N VAL A 97 -3.86 0.69 4.98
CA VAL A 97 -3.36 1.74 5.88
C VAL A 97 -4.51 2.55 6.49
N LEU A 98 -5.51 2.94 5.69
CA LEU A 98 -6.70 3.64 6.20
C LEU A 98 -7.53 2.79 7.17
N ASN A 99 -7.56 1.47 6.99
CA ASN A 99 -8.25 0.57 7.92
C ASN A 99 -7.47 0.41 9.24
N LEU A 100 -6.14 0.47 9.24
CA LEU A 100 -5.36 0.53 10.48
C LEU A 100 -5.70 1.76 11.31
N ALA A 101 -5.95 2.91 10.66
CA ALA A 101 -6.39 4.13 11.33
C ALA A 101 -7.81 4.06 11.94
N LYS A 102 -8.60 3.02 11.64
CA LYS A 102 -9.86 2.74 12.34
C LYS A 102 -9.65 1.88 13.58
N GLN A 103 -8.56 1.12 13.65
CA GLN A 103 -8.25 0.19 14.74
C GLN A 103 -7.33 0.82 15.78
N TYR A 104 -6.46 1.74 15.36
CA TYR A 104 -5.47 2.39 16.19
C TYR A 104 -5.68 3.91 16.20
N PRO A 105 -5.35 4.60 17.30
CA PRO A 105 -5.35 6.06 17.35
C PRO A 105 -4.46 6.66 16.26
N PRO A 106 -4.81 7.83 15.70
CA PRO A 106 -4.04 8.47 14.62
C PRO A 106 -2.59 8.74 15.01
N GLU A 107 -2.34 9.10 16.26
CA GLU A 107 -0.99 9.33 16.81
C GLU A 107 -0.10 8.09 16.71
N ARG A 108 -0.64 6.91 17.02
CA ARG A 108 0.07 5.64 16.91
C ARG A 108 0.36 5.27 15.47
N VAL A 109 -0.60 5.52 14.57
CA VAL A 109 -0.42 5.27 13.13
C VAL A 109 0.67 6.18 12.55
N GLU A 110 0.71 7.45 12.94
CA GLU A 110 1.73 8.40 12.51
C GLU A 110 3.12 8.04 13.06
N ALA A 111 3.22 7.64 14.32
CA ALA A 111 4.48 7.15 14.91
C ALA A 111 4.98 5.86 14.21
N ALA A 112 4.06 4.94 13.90
CA ALA A 112 4.39 3.75 13.12
C ALA A 112 4.85 4.08 11.70
N ALA A 113 4.21 5.07 11.05
CA ALA A 113 4.61 5.55 9.73
C ALA A 113 5.99 6.21 9.78
N ALA A 114 6.27 7.05 10.77
CA ALA A 114 7.58 7.66 10.98
C ALA A 114 8.68 6.60 11.13
N ARG A 115 8.41 5.55 11.91
CA ARG A 115 9.31 4.40 12.06
C ARG A 115 9.53 3.64 10.76
N ALA A 116 8.47 3.37 10.00
CA ALA A 116 8.57 2.70 8.70
C ALA A 116 9.40 3.50 7.68
N VAL A 117 9.25 4.84 7.67
CA VAL A 117 10.05 5.75 6.83
C VAL A 117 11.51 5.76 7.28
N HIS A 118 11.77 5.82 8.58
CA HIS A 118 13.13 5.78 9.13
C HIS A 118 13.90 4.52 8.70
N PHE A 119 13.28 3.34 8.82
CA PHE A 119 13.86 2.08 8.39
C PHE A 119 13.74 1.83 6.87
N ARG A 120 13.28 2.80 6.08
CA ARG A 120 13.08 2.70 4.63
C ARG A 120 12.27 1.47 4.21
N THR A 121 11.30 1.06 5.03
CA THR A 121 10.37 -0.04 4.77
C THR A 121 8.91 0.45 4.71
N PRO A 122 8.57 1.40 3.81
CA PRO A 122 7.26 2.03 3.70
C PRO A 122 6.22 1.08 3.07
N THR A 123 5.88 -0.01 3.74
CA THR A 123 4.89 -0.98 3.26
C THR A 123 3.77 -1.15 4.26
N TYR A 124 2.58 -1.49 3.78
CA TYR A 124 1.46 -1.84 4.63
C TYR A 124 1.81 -2.96 5.64
N GLN A 125 2.57 -3.97 5.21
CA GLN A 125 2.98 -5.07 6.09
C GLN A 125 3.89 -4.61 7.22
N ALA A 126 4.85 -3.71 6.92
CA ALA A 126 5.71 -3.14 7.95
C ALA A 126 4.92 -2.28 8.94
N LEU A 127 4.03 -1.41 8.45
CA LEU A 127 3.11 -0.62 9.30
C LEU A 127 2.28 -1.51 10.23
N LYS A 128 1.68 -2.56 9.68
CA LYS A 128 0.90 -3.54 10.46
C LYS A 128 1.76 -4.23 11.51
N ALA A 129 2.97 -4.67 11.15
CA ALA A 129 3.87 -5.34 12.08
C ALA A 129 4.30 -4.42 13.22
N ILE A 130 4.67 -3.15 12.91
CA ILE A 130 5.06 -2.14 13.89
C ILE A 130 3.93 -1.89 14.90
N LEU A 131 2.69 -1.68 14.42
CA LEU A 131 1.53 -1.44 15.29
C LEU A 131 1.16 -2.64 16.15
N LEU A 132 1.26 -3.85 15.58
CA LEU A 132 0.93 -5.09 16.27
C LEU A 132 1.96 -5.44 17.37
N GLN A 133 3.23 -5.16 17.10
CA GLN A 133 4.32 -5.36 18.06
C GLN A 133 4.49 -4.19 19.05
N GLY A 134 3.72 -3.11 18.89
CA GLY A 134 3.82 -1.92 19.74
C GLY A 134 5.15 -1.17 19.58
N LEU A 135 5.85 -1.38 18.46
CA LEU A 135 7.15 -0.75 18.19
C LEU A 135 7.00 0.76 18.02
N ASP A 136 5.82 1.25 17.64
CA ASP A 136 5.50 2.67 17.57
C ASP A 136 5.64 3.41 18.92
N LEU A 137 5.61 2.68 20.05
CA LEU A 137 5.79 3.24 21.40
C LEU A 137 7.25 3.31 21.85
N GLN A 138 8.15 2.67 21.12
CA GLN A 138 9.57 2.70 21.45
C GLN A 138 10.23 3.96 20.87
N PRO A 139 11.28 4.48 21.53
CA PRO A 139 12.11 5.52 20.93
C PRO A 139 12.73 5.01 19.62
N LEU A 140 12.81 5.88 18.62
CA LEU A 140 13.54 5.61 17.38
C LEU A 140 15.03 5.69 17.69
N ASP A 141 15.80 4.68 17.31
CA ASP A 141 17.25 4.69 17.46
C ASP A 141 17.84 5.89 16.72
N GLY A 142 18.45 6.82 17.46
CA GLY A 142 19.05 8.05 16.92
C GLY A 142 18.25 9.34 17.15
N VAL A 143 17.06 9.30 17.76
CA VAL A 143 16.49 10.48 18.42
C VAL A 143 17.01 10.47 19.86
N PRO A 144 17.71 11.51 20.35
CA PRO A 144 18.09 11.54 21.75
C PRO A 144 16.79 11.45 22.56
N ALA A 145 16.67 10.39 23.35
CA ALA A 145 15.61 10.32 24.35
C ALA A 145 15.66 11.62 25.16
N PRO A 146 14.52 12.24 25.50
CA PRO A 146 14.54 13.29 26.51
C PRO A 146 15.26 12.70 27.73
N ASP A 147 16.29 13.40 28.20
CA ASP A 147 17.25 12.98 29.21
C ASP A 147 16.54 12.46 30.47
N GLN A 148 16.16 11.18 30.45
CA GLN A 148 15.72 10.46 31.62
C GLN A 148 17.01 10.06 32.32
N GLY A 149 17.48 11.00 33.13
CA GLY A 149 18.72 11.02 33.90
C GLY A 149 19.45 9.68 33.93
N ARG A 150 20.58 9.63 33.22
CA ARG A 150 21.57 8.56 33.34
C ARG A 150 21.83 8.28 34.83
N LEU A 151 21.29 7.18 35.33
CA LEU A 151 21.84 6.57 36.55
C LEU A 151 23.26 6.12 36.21
N PRO A 152 24.28 6.49 37.00
CA PRO A 152 25.63 6.05 36.73
C PRO A 152 25.67 4.52 36.88
N LEU A 153 26.06 3.83 35.80
CA LEU A 153 26.42 2.42 35.82
C LEU A 153 27.73 2.24 36.60
N LEU A 154 27.66 2.41 37.93
CA LEU A 154 28.69 1.96 38.84
C LEU A 154 28.36 0.51 39.21
N HIS A 155 28.94 -0.44 38.47
CA HIS A 155 28.94 -1.83 38.86
C HIS A 155 30.30 -2.19 39.48
N GLU A 156 30.26 -2.74 40.68
CA GLU A 156 31.39 -3.03 41.56
C GLU A 156 32.36 -4.12 41.02
N HIS A 157 32.02 -4.81 39.94
CA HIS A 157 32.70 -6.03 39.50
C HIS A 157 33.50 -5.91 38.18
N VAL A 158 33.90 -4.69 37.77
CA VAL A 158 34.87 -4.56 36.66
C VAL A 158 36.28 -4.76 37.22
N ARG A 159 36.77 -6.00 37.16
CA ARG A 159 38.18 -6.32 37.46
C ARG A 159 39.05 -5.86 36.28
N GLY A 160 39.90 -4.87 36.52
CA GLY A 160 40.79 -4.30 35.51
C GLY A 160 41.85 -5.28 35.01
N ALA A 161 42.44 -4.95 33.85
CA ALA A 161 43.44 -5.74 33.13
C ALA A 161 44.74 -6.02 33.89
N ALA A 162 44.90 -5.52 35.12
CA ALA A 162 46.04 -5.77 36.01
C ALA A 162 46.02 -7.16 36.68
N TYR A 163 45.02 -8.02 36.41
CA TYR A 163 44.86 -9.32 37.07
C TYR A 163 45.58 -10.50 36.38
N TYR A 164 46.19 -10.30 35.21
CA TYR A 164 47.02 -11.32 34.56
C TYR A 164 48.48 -10.83 34.50
N GLN A 165 49.28 -11.19 35.51
CA GLN A 165 50.73 -11.34 35.42
C GLN A 165 51.10 -12.79 35.73
#